data_AF-A0A8J6PYK3-F1
#
_entry.id   AF-A0A8J6PYK3-F1
#
_cell.length_a   1.000
_cell.length_b   1.000
_cell.length_c   1.000
_cell.angle_alpha   90.00
_cell.angle_beta   90.00
_cell.angle_gamma   90.00
#
_symmetry.space_group_name_H-M   'P 1'
#
loop_
_entity.id
_entity.type
_entity.pdbx_description
1 polymer ?
#
loop_
_entity_poly.entity_id
_entity_poly.type
_entity_poly.pdbx_seq_one_letter_code
_entity_poly.pdbx_strand_id
1 'polypeptide(L)'
;MSIFSIFVIMATIFDYNPTPQELKNLFGDLTLSKDTYLSEFDTHAYAWDLCLLFHLRNDSNNLNKVLETLDPLTKQDFYRTVEHT
;
A
#
# COMPACT_ATOMS: atom_id res chain seq x y z
N MET A 1 29.77 -4.13 -16.99
CA MET A 1 29.20 -3.28 -15.95
C MET A 1 27.70 -3.57 -15.89
N SER A 2 27.34 -4.69 -15.26
CA SER A 2 25.93 -5.08 -15.09
C SER A 2 25.41 -4.39 -13.85
N ILE A 3 24.86 -3.19 -14.03
CA ILE A 3 24.07 -2.55 -12.98
C ILE A 3 22.74 -3.29 -13.03
N PHE A 4 22.59 -4.28 -12.17
CA PHE A 4 21.30 -4.88 -11.86
C PHE A 4 20.36 -3.74 -11.51
N SER A 5 19.52 -3.34 -12.46
CA SER A 5 18.31 -2.60 -12.16
C SER A 5 17.50 -3.49 -11.24
N ILE A 6 17.65 -3.30 -9.93
CA ILE A 6 16.70 -3.80 -8.96
C ILE A 6 15.45 -2.99 -9.23
N PHE A 7 14.68 -3.45 -10.21
CA PHE A 7 13.27 -3.16 -10.32
C PHE A 7 12.70 -3.83 -9.06
N VAL A 8 12.76 -3.12 -7.92
CA VAL A 8 11.79 -3.35 -6.86
C VAL A 8 10.49 -3.13 -7.61
N ILE A 9 9.80 -4.20 -7.96
CA ILE A 9 8.46 -4.09 -8.52
C ILE A 9 7.69 -3.37 -7.41
N MET A 10 7.52 -2.06 -7.56
CA MET A 10 6.78 -1.21 -6.65
C MET A 10 5.33 -1.63 -6.78
N ALA A 11 5.00 -2.72 -6.10
CA ALA A 11 3.64 -3.20 -6.06
C ALA A 11 2.80 -2.08 -5.44
N THR A 12 1.69 -1.79 -6.11
CA THR A 12 0.72 -0.79 -5.70
C THR A 12 -0.57 -1.50 -5.36
N ILE A 13 -1.49 -0.80 -4.71
CA ILE A 13 -2.85 -1.29 -4.49
C ILE A 13 -3.51 -1.76 -5.80
N PHE A 14 -3.21 -1.13 -6.94
CA PHE A 14 -3.79 -1.44 -8.25
C PHE A 14 -3.32 -2.80 -8.79
N ASP A 15 -2.18 -3.32 -8.35
CA ASP A 15 -1.73 -4.65 -8.75
C ASP A 15 -2.52 -5.77 -8.03
N TYR A 16 -3.30 -5.40 -7.00
CA TYR A 16 -4.19 -6.28 -6.24
C TYR A 16 -5.68 -6.06 -6.54
N ASN A 17 -5.99 -5.38 -7.65
CA ASN A 17 -7.35 -5.08 -8.13
C ASN A 17 -8.27 -4.56 -7.01
N PRO A 18 -8.07 -3.31 -6.53
CA PRO A 18 -8.90 -2.72 -5.50
C PRO A 18 -10.29 -2.47 -6.06
N THR A 19 -11.32 -2.77 -5.28
CA THR A 19 -12.70 -2.44 -5.61
C THR A 19 -12.92 -0.94 -5.46
N PRO A 20 -13.93 -0.35 -6.14
CA PRO A 20 -14.28 1.05 -5.92
C PRO A 20 -14.53 1.37 -4.45
N GLN A 21 -15.19 0.47 -3.71
CA GLN A 21 -15.44 0.68 -2.28
C GLN A 21 -14.15 0.72 -1.45
N GLU A 22 -13.14 -0.08 -1.81
CA GLU A 22 -11.82 -0.03 -1.17
C GLU A 22 -11.11 1.29 -1.49
N LEU A 23 -11.15 1.76 -2.75
CA LEU A 23 -10.61 3.07 -3.11
C LEU A 23 -11.29 4.21 -2.35
N LYS A 24 -12.62 4.14 -2.20
CA LYS A 24 -13.38 5.11 -1.38
C LYS A 24 -12.99 5.05 0.09
N ASN A 25 -12.77 3.86 0.65
CA ASN A 25 -12.39 3.72 2.05
C ASN A 25 -10.97 4.24 2.32
N LEU A 26 -10.06 4.08 1.35
CA LEU A 26 -8.65 4.48 1.47
C LEU A 26 -8.44 5.98 1.18
N PHE A 27 -9.03 6.48 0.09
CA PHE A 27 -8.74 7.82 -0.46
C PHE A 27 -9.96 8.74 -0.49
N GLY A 28 -11.16 8.25 -0.16
CA GLY A 28 -12.41 8.99 -0.34
C GLY A 28 -12.87 9.11 -1.80
N ASP A 29 -12.14 8.52 -2.75
CA ASP A 29 -12.40 8.64 -4.20
C ASP A 29 -12.69 7.28 -4.84
N LEU A 30 -13.87 7.16 -5.47
CA LEU A 30 -14.32 5.97 -6.19
C LEU A 30 -13.71 5.84 -7.60
N THR A 31 -13.13 6.93 -8.11
CA THR A 31 -12.69 7.09 -9.49
C THR A 31 -11.18 7.24 -9.64
N LEU A 32 -10.43 7.09 -8.53
CA LEU A 32 -8.98 7.17 -8.52
C LEU A 32 -8.40 6.18 -9.54
N SER A 33 -7.70 6.73 -10.54
CA SER A 33 -7.06 5.93 -11.58
C SER A 33 -5.63 5.55 -11.17
N LYS A 34 -5.10 4.47 -11.74
CA LYS A 34 -3.70 4.07 -11.53
C LYS A 34 -2.73 5.19 -11.93
N ASP A 35 -3.00 5.89 -13.03
CA ASP A 35 -2.12 6.96 -13.52
C ASP A 35 -2.13 8.16 -12.57
N THR A 36 -3.30 8.57 -12.09
CA THR A 36 -3.43 9.63 -11.06
C THR A 36 -2.69 9.24 -9.78
N TYR A 37 -2.92 8.02 -9.31
CA TYR A 37 -2.27 7.47 -8.13
C TYR A 37 -0.74 7.50 -8.25
N LEU A 38 -0.20 7.04 -9.39
CA LEU A 38 1.23 7.03 -9.64
C LEU A 38 1.83 8.43 -9.78
N SER A 39 1.03 9.42 -10.16
CA SER A 39 1.47 10.82 -10.28
C SER A 39 1.44 11.59 -8.97
N GLU A 40 0.58 11.20 -8.03
CA GLU A 40 0.35 11.92 -6.76
C GLU A 40 1.11 11.32 -5.59
N PHE A 41 1.36 10.01 -5.61
CA PHE A 41 1.92 9.26 -4.48
C PHE A 41 3.31 8.69 -4.81
N ASP A 42 4.14 8.51 -3.79
CA ASP A 42 5.49 7.97 -3.90
C ASP A 42 5.60 6.50 -3.43
N THR A 43 6.80 5.93 -3.58
CA THR A 43 7.13 4.57 -3.10
C THR A 43 6.71 4.28 -1.67
N HIS A 44 6.85 5.26 -0.78
CA HIS A 44 6.58 5.06 0.63
C HIS A 44 5.07 5.02 0.87
N ALA A 45 4.31 5.89 0.20
CA ALA A 45 2.87 5.85 0.21
C ALA A 45 2.33 4.50 -0.30
N TYR A 46 2.95 3.91 -1.33
CA TYR A 46 2.45 2.66 -1.91
C TYR A 46 2.47 1.49 -0.93
N ALA A 47 3.54 1.36 -0.15
CA ALA A 47 3.64 0.31 0.85
C ALA A 47 2.62 0.52 1.99
N TRP A 48 2.40 1.78 2.38
CA TRP A 48 1.39 2.13 3.38
C TRP A 48 -0.03 1.81 2.90
N ASP A 49 -0.37 2.21 1.67
CA ASP A 49 -1.67 1.95 1.07
C ASP A 49 -1.94 0.45 0.89
N LEU A 50 -0.90 -0.33 0.56
CA LEU A 50 -0.99 -1.78 0.54
C LEU A 50 -1.28 -2.36 1.92
N CYS A 51 -0.61 -1.89 2.96
CA CYS A 51 -0.90 -2.32 4.33
C CYS A 51 -2.36 -2.02 4.71
N LEU A 52 -2.86 -0.82 4.38
CA LEU A 52 -4.26 -0.47 4.63
C LEU A 52 -5.23 -1.34 3.82
N LEU A 53 -4.95 -1.59 2.53
CA LEU A 53 -5.78 -2.45 1.68
C LEU A 53 -5.87 -3.87 2.26
N PHE A 54 -4.74 -4.47 2.64
CA PHE A 54 -4.74 -5.83 3.21
C PHE A 54 -5.38 -5.87 4.60
N HIS A 55 -5.24 -4.82 5.40
CA HIS A 55 -5.96 -4.70 6.65
C HIS A 55 -7.48 -4.65 6.44
N LEU A 56 -7.96 -3.82 5.50
CA LEU A 56 -9.39 -3.75 5.15
C LEU A 56 -9.94 -5.10 4.67
N ARG A 57 -9.12 -5.88 3.96
CA ARG A 57 -9.48 -7.22 3.47
C ARG A 57 -9.39 -8.33 4.53
N ASN A 58 -8.89 -8.03 5.73
CA ASN A 58 -8.47 -9.04 6.72
C ASN A 58 -7.44 -10.04 6.18
N ASP A 59 -6.63 -9.65 5.20
CA ASP A 59 -5.57 -10.48 4.59
C ASP A 59 -4.26 -10.32 5.36
N SER A 60 -4.20 -10.99 6.50
CA SER A 60 -3.04 -10.96 7.41
C SER A 60 -1.76 -11.52 6.77
N ASN A 61 -1.87 -12.42 5.79
CA ASN A 61 -0.70 -13.00 5.12
C ASN A 61 0.02 -11.96 4.26
N ASN A 62 -0.72 -11.26 3.39
CA ASN A 62 -0.11 -10.24 2.54
C ASN A 62 0.22 -8.96 3.34
N LEU A 63 -0.57 -8.63 4.37
CA LEU A 63 -0.24 -7.55 5.28
C LEU A 63 1.13 -7.76 5.94
N ASN A 64 1.38 -8.94 6.52
CA ASN A 64 2.64 -9.24 7.19
C ASN A 64 3.83 -9.17 6.23
N LYS A 65 3.68 -9.66 4.98
CA LYS A 65 4.73 -9.55 3.97
C LYS A 65 5.11 -8.10 3.68
N VAL A 66 4.13 -7.20 3.54
CA VAL A 66 4.43 -5.78 3.29
C VAL A 66 5.03 -5.14 4.54
N LEU A 67 4.50 -5.43 5.73
CA LEU A 67 5.03 -4.89 6.99
C LEU A 67 6.47 -5.34 7.28
N GLU A 68 6.91 -6.49 6.78
CA GLU A 68 8.31 -6.95 6.87
C GLU A 68 9.26 -6.15 5.97
N THR A 69 8.75 -5.46 4.95
CA THR A 69 9.56 -4.59 4.08
C THR A 69 9.70 -3.16 4.61
N LEU A 70 8.85 -2.77 5.57
CA LEU A 70 8.86 -1.44 6.17
C LEU A 70 9.88 -1.36 7.30
N ASP A 71 10.39 -0.16 7.55
CA ASP A 71 11.22 0.07 8.74
C ASP A 71 10.39 -0.04 10.04
N PRO A 72 11.03 -0.29 11.19
CA PRO A 72 10.33 -0.49 12.45
C PRO A 72 9.44 0.69 12.88
N LEU A 73 9.82 1.93 12.52
CA LEU A 73 9.07 3.12 12.90
C LEU A 73 7.77 3.21 12.10
N THR A 74 7.84 3.04 10.77
CA THR A 74 6.64 3.00 9.92
C THR A 74 5.71 1.86 10.32
N LYS A 75 6.25 0.68 10.61
CA LYS A 75 5.46 -0.46 11.08
C LYS A 75 4.72 -0.13 12.38
N GLN A 76 5.39 0.52 13.33
CA GLN A 76 4.79 0.96 14.58
C GLN A 76 3.69 2.01 14.34
N ASP A 77 3.92 2.99 13.47
CA ASP A 77 2.93 3.99 13.11
C ASP A 77 1.71 3.39 12.41
N PHE A 78 1.90 2.35 11.60
CA PHE A 78 0.79 1.63 10.99
C PHE A 78 -0.12 1.01 12.05
N TYR A 79 0.44 0.23 12.98
CA TYR A 79 -0.34 -0.36 14.07
C TYR A 79 -1.04 0.69 14.92
N ARG A 80 -0.35 1.79 15.25
CA ARG A 80 -0.96 2.90 15.98
C ARG A 80 -2.14 3.50 15.22
N THR A 81 -2.06 3.60 13.90
CA THR A 81 -3.16 4.10 13.08
C THR A 81 -4.35 3.14 13.11
N VAL A 82 -4.14 1.85 12.84
CA VAL A 82 -5.25 0.88 12.71
C VAL A 82 -5.87 0.46 14.05
N GLU A 83 -5.13 0.49 15.16
CA GLU A 83 -5.66 0.15 16.50
C GLU A 83 -6.46 1.29 17.13
N HIS A 84 -6.28 2.53 16.66
CA HIS A 84 -7.01 3.71 17.14
C HIS A 84 -8.17 4.13 16.23
N THR A 85 -8.45 3.38 15.15
CA THR A 85 -9.57 3.59 14.24
C THR A 85 -10.73 2.66 14.57
#